data_AF-A0A3C1H3H4-F1
#
_entry.id   AF-A0A3C1H3H4-F1
#
_cell.length_a   1.000
_cell.length_b   1.000
_cell.length_c   1.000
_cell.angle_alpha   90.00
_cell.angle_beta   90.00
_cell.angle_gamma   90.00
#
_symmetry.space_group_name_H-M   'P 1'
#
loop_
_entity.id
_entity.type
_entity.pdbx_description
1 polymer ?
#
loop_
_entity_poly.entity_id
_entity_poly.type
_entity_poly.pdbx_seq_one_letter_code
_entity_poly.pdbx_strand_id
1 'polypeptide(L)'
;MQMKKILCGMIAAMMLGSLAGCANENSSTGEASVTEILNAESSEAGTTAEADSNAETTASADESSADSGNGQSDTEKSEDVSDADKKAAQAVLETFLDSAIKGDREKMLSVTNFDAYTEGMKRFLEEDDADDMEDLVAAILETFGHYDGFEILSCARDEDERKEYNEYIQRNITDLDDEIAEMDTSDPDYEESKAFIEWIKTVFVPYEDMLVFTVRTTAGDEADEDEISIAKIGGEWIMDVNFMDTMAGYVEESESVAAAVTAKSLYNAINTSLVDIDAENATENDVLKLLEGEHQFTGDDFDDVKQVDQPKTKEEAVEALKYKITVYFSDVTELTELKFAVKDGCCTATAVGFEGEDDTVYAGYPADSDSEEGFASLDEAFEAAK
;
A
#
# COMPACT_ATOMS: atom_id res chain seq x y z
N MET A 1 -30.06 -10.12 -9.74
CA MET A 1 -29.17 -10.63 -8.65
C MET A 1 -27.88 -11.36 -9.11
N GLN A 2 -27.92 -12.33 -10.03
CA GLN A 2 -26.67 -12.93 -10.58
C GLN A 2 -25.86 -11.93 -11.42
N MET A 3 -26.53 -10.99 -12.09
CA MET A 3 -25.88 -9.99 -12.92
C MET A 3 -25.24 -8.86 -12.11
N LYS A 4 -25.92 -8.39 -11.05
CA LYS A 4 -25.36 -7.45 -10.06
C LYS A 4 -24.04 -7.96 -9.48
N LYS A 5 -23.99 -9.26 -9.14
CA LYS A 5 -22.77 -9.94 -8.72
C LYS A 5 -21.66 -9.90 -9.78
N ILE A 6 -21.94 -10.34 -11.02
CA ILE A 6 -20.97 -10.27 -12.13
C ILE A 6 -20.43 -8.84 -12.33
N LEU A 7 -21.30 -7.83 -12.27
CA LEU A 7 -20.96 -6.43 -12.41
C LEU A 7 -20.14 -5.89 -11.21
N CYS A 8 -20.50 -6.27 -9.98
CA CYS A 8 -19.73 -5.98 -8.77
C CYS A 8 -18.36 -6.67 -8.81
N GLY A 9 -18.27 -7.91 -9.33
CA GLY A 9 -17.02 -8.64 -9.53
C GLY A 9 -16.14 -8.03 -10.61
N MET A 10 -16.72 -7.42 -11.65
CA MET A 10 -15.96 -6.65 -12.64
C MET A 10 -15.45 -5.32 -12.09
N ILE A 11 -16.19 -4.66 -11.18
CA ILE A 11 -15.71 -3.45 -10.50
C ILE A 11 -14.71 -3.76 -9.41
N ALA A 12 -14.92 -4.80 -8.62
CA ALA A 12 -13.88 -5.32 -7.74
C ALA A 12 -12.64 -5.61 -8.58
N ALA A 13 -12.76 -6.24 -9.76
CA ALA A 13 -11.66 -6.40 -10.71
C ALA A 13 -11.26 -5.13 -11.51
N MET A 14 -11.89 -3.97 -11.30
CA MET A 14 -11.50 -2.66 -11.85
C MET A 14 -10.82 -1.76 -10.82
N MET A 15 -11.31 -1.78 -9.58
CA MET A 15 -10.71 -1.12 -8.42
C MET A 15 -9.53 -1.96 -7.94
N LEU A 16 -9.79 -3.23 -7.62
CA LEU A 16 -8.78 -4.27 -7.43
C LEU A 16 -8.19 -4.75 -8.77
N GLY A 17 -8.54 -4.19 -9.92
CA GLY A 17 -7.85 -4.49 -11.20
C GLY A 17 -6.46 -3.91 -11.27
N SER A 18 -6.23 -2.87 -10.47
CA SER A 18 -4.91 -2.39 -10.08
C SER A 18 -4.22 -3.31 -9.05
N LEU A 19 -4.93 -4.32 -8.53
CA LEU A 19 -4.64 -4.97 -7.25
C LEU A 19 -4.85 -6.51 -7.20
N ALA A 20 -5.36 -7.19 -8.23
CA ALA A 20 -5.61 -8.63 -8.20
C ALA A 20 -5.96 -9.22 -9.58
N GLY A 21 -5.04 -10.03 -10.11
CA GLY A 21 -5.51 -11.31 -10.62
C GLY A 21 -6.10 -12.11 -9.44
N CYS A 22 -7.36 -12.53 -9.56
CA CYS A 22 -8.01 -13.66 -8.84
C CYS A 22 -9.17 -13.34 -7.85
N ALA A 23 -10.38 -13.26 -8.41
CA ALA A 23 -11.51 -14.19 -8.21
C ALA A 23 -12.19 -14.41 -6.81
N ASN A 24 -13.44 -13.91 -6.74
CA ASN A 24 -14.73 -14.67 -6.74
C ASN A 24 -15.46 -15.07 -5.42
N GLU A 25 -16.41 -14.21 -5.02
CA GLU A 25 -17.85 -14.34 -4.62
C GLU A 25 -18.49 -15.52 -3.82
N ASN A 26 -19.36 -15.15 -2.84
CA ASN A 26 -20.78 -15.59 -2.78
C ASN A 26 -21.74 -14.87 -1.78
N SER A 27 -22.83 -14.25 -2.30
CA SER A 27 -24.27 -14.25 -1.80
C SER A 27 -24.67 -13.31 -0.63
N SER A 28 -25.87 -12.73 -0.49
CA SER A 28 -27.09 -12.50 -1.28
C SER A 28 -28.17 -11.77 -0.43
N THR A 29 -29.02 -10.96 -1.07
CA THR A 29 -30.43 -10.57 -0.77
C THR A 29 -30.80 -9.54 0.32
N GLY A 30 -31.46 -8.43 -0.10
CA GLY A 30 -32.49 -7.73 0.71
C GLY A 30 -32.86 -6.30 0.25
N GLU A 31 -33.94 -6.13 -0.53
CA GLU A 31 -34.45 -4.86 -1.10
C GLU A 31 -35.13 -3.90 -0.10
N ALA A 32 -35.01 -2.56 -0.29
CA ALA A 32 -36.13 -1.59 -0.22
C ALA A 32 -35.79 -0.17 -0.74
N SER A 33 -36.32 0.15 -1.92
CA SER A 33 -36.77 1.43 -2.51
C SER A 33 -36.78 2.72 -1.67
N VAL A 34 -36.38 3.88 -2.25
CA VAL A 34 -37.28 4.94 -2.80
C VAL A 34 -36.46 6.15 -3.32
N THR A 35 -36.94 6.65 -4.45
CA THR A 35 -36.47 7.70 -5.37
C THR A 35 -36.58 9.13 -4.83
N GLU A 36 -35.76 10.02 -5.43
CA GLU A 36 -35.85 11.50 -5.55
C GLU A 36 -34.78 12.29 -4.77
N ILE A 37 -33.84 12.91 -5.51
CA ILE A 37 -33.44 14.35 -5.46
C ILE A 37 -32.28 14.53 -6.45
N LEU A 38 -32.53 15.09 -7.64
CA LEU A 38 -31.56 15.93 -8.39
C LEU A 38 -32.36 16.81 -9.36
N ASN A 39 -32.68 18.03 -8.93
CA ASN A 39 -32.90 19.20 -9.78
C ASN A 39 -33.08 20.45 -8.92
N ALA A 40 -32.06 21.31 -8.89
CA ALA A 40 -32.12 22.79 -8.83
C ALA A 40 -30.68 23.30 -8.63
N GLU A 41 -29.98 23.61 -9.72
CA GLU A 41 -29.80 24.98 -10.25
C GLU A 41 -28.93 25.91 -9.39
N SER A 42 -27.66 26.00 -9.81
CA SER A 42 -26.96 27.23 -10.23
C SER A 42 -27.66 28.58 -9.98
N SER A 43 -27.01 29.43 -9.19
CA SER A 43 -26.44 30.74 -9.57
C SER A 43 -26.61 31.79 -8.47
N GLU A 44 -25.54 32.49 -8.13
CA GLU A 44 -25.37 33.91 -8.50
C GLU A 44 -23.97 34.42 -8.13
N ALA A 45 -23.43 35.22 -9.06
CA ALA A 45 -22.16 35.89 -8.96
C ALA A 45 -22.23 37.15 -8.10
N GLY A 46 -21.13 37.47 -7.42
CA GLY A 46 -20.94 38.76 -6.75
C GLY A 46 -19.45 39.12 -6.69
N THR A 47 -19.05 40.07 -7.52
CA THR A 47 -17.71 40.67 -7.56
C THR A 47 -17.53 41.70 -6.44
N THR A 48 -16.31 41.84 -5.91
CA THR A 48 -15.59 43.13 -5.83
C THR A 48 -14.16 42.92 -5.36
N ALA A 49 -13.24 43.61 -6.04
CA ALA A 49 -11.81 43.64 -5.81
C ALA A 49 -11.43 44.59 -4.68
N GLU A 50 -10.28 44.34 -4.03
CA GLU A 50 -9.33 45.41 -3.68
C GLU A 50 -7.90 44.84 -3.64
N ALA A 51 -7.00 45.61 -4.24
CA ALA A 51 -5.59 45.33 -4.38
C ALA A 51 -4.81 45.89 -3.18
N ASP A 52 -3.69 45.28 -2.81
CA ASP A 52 -2.50 46.06 -2.52
C ASP A 52 -1.19 45.27 -2.69
N SER A 53 -0.14 46.05 -2.85
CA SER A 53 1.15 45.83 -3.49
C SER A 53 2.27 45.42 -2.53
N ASN A 54 3.31 44.72 -3.01
CA ASN A 54 4.67 45.25 -3.30
C ASN A 54 5.81 44.21 -3.14
N ALA A 55 6.74 44.27 -4.12
CA ALA A 55 8.20 44.02 -4.06
C ALA A 55 8.68 42.59 -3.67
N GLU A 56 9.79 42.05 -4.16
CA GLU A 56 10.99 42.62 -4.77
C GLU A 56 11.73 41.54 -5.58
N THR A 57 12.35 41.93 -6.68
CA THR A 57 13.11 41.06 -7.60
C THR A 57 14.59 41.21 -7.32
N THR A 58 15.35 40.11 -7.22
CA THR A 58 16.81 40.14 -7.45
C THR A 58 17.26 38.89 -8.19
N ALA A 59 17.71 39.12 -9.43
CA ALA A 59 18.52 38.21 -10.19
C ALA A 59 20.00 38.37 -9.83
N SER A 60 20.77 37.28 -9.92
CA SER A 60 22.21 37.33 -10.16
C SER A 60 22.64 36.10 -10.95
N ALA A 61 23.22 36.37 -12.11
CA ALA A 61 23.93 35.44 -12.97
C ALA A 61 25.45 35.57 -12.72
N ASP A 62 26.18 34.45 -12.82
CA ASP A 62 27.58 34.38 -13.29
C ASP A 62 27.91 32.88 -13.51
N GLU A 63 28.03 32.43 -14.76
CA GLU A 63 29.28 32.13 -15.51
C GLU A 63 30.13 30.95 -14.99
N SER A 64 30.17 29.83 -15.73
CA SER A 64 31.31 29.49 -16.61
C SER A 64 31.31 28.02 -17.06
N SER A 65 32.09 27.80 -18.12
CA SER A 65 32.07 26.75 -19.15
C SER A 65 32.99 25.54 -18.95
N ALA A 66 32.64 24.39 -19.56
CA ALA A 66 33.47 23.47 -20.39
C ALA A 66 32.87 22.04 -20.35
N ASP A 67 32.28 21.52 -21.43
CA ASP A 67 32.89 20.80 -22.58
C ASP A 67 33.02 19.27 -22.41
N SER A 68 32.49 18.56 -23.41
CA SER A 68 32.80 17.21 -23.89
C SER A 68 32.13 15.99 -23.24
N GLY A 69 31.27 15.31 -24.03
CA GLY A 69 30.84 13.93 -23.72
C GLY A 69 29.72 13.40 -24.60
N ASN A 70 30.04 13.04 -25.85
CA ASN A 70 29.17 12.42 -26.83
C ASN A 70 28.55 11.08 -26.33
N GLY A 71 27.23 11.04 -26.18
CA GLY A 71 26.47 9.84 -25.84
C GLY A 71 25.03 10.00 -26.34
N GLN A 72 24.81 9.66 -27.60
CA GLN A 72 23.50 9.68 -28.23
C GLN A 72 22.69 8.48 -27.70
N SER A 73 21.92 8.68 -26.63
CA SER A 73 20.72 7.88 -26.37
C SER A 73 19.54 8.63 -26.96
N ASP A 74 18.68 7.92 -27.67
CA ASP A 74 17.39 8.44 -28.10
C ASP A 74 16.54 8.63 -26.84
N THR A 75 16.72 9.77 -26.16
CA THR A 75 15.76 10.28 -25.20
C THR A 75 14.65 10.88 -26.04
N GLU A 76 13.53 10.17 -26.17
CA GLU A 76 12.28 10.79 -26.56
C GLU A 76 12.11 12.02 -25.67
N LYS A 77 12.02 13.18 -26.31
CA LYS A 77 11.79 14.44 -25.60
C LYS A 77 10.49 14.29 -24.84
N SER A 78 10.57 14.20 -23.52
CA SER A 78 9.40 14.48 -22.69
C SER A 78 8.89 15.85 -23.12
N GLU A 79 7.62 15.92 -23.52
CA GLU A 79 6.99 17.21 -23.74
C GLU A 79 7.01 17.94 -22.40
N ASP A 80 7.77 19.03 -22.31
CA ASP A 80 7.85 19.85 -21.09
C ASP A 80 6.43 20.23 -20.66
N VAL A 81 6.00 19.70 -19.52
CA VAL A 81 4.74 20.08 -18.86
C VAL A 81 4.77 21.59 -18.63
N SER A 82 3.65 22.26 -18.90
CA SER A 82 3.58 23.70 -18.71
C SER A 82 3.81 24.07 -17.25
N ASP A 83 4.57 25.13 -16.98
CA ASP A 83 4.77 25.63 -15.60
C ASP A 83 3.46 25.91 -14.87
N ALA A 84 2.41 26.26 -15.63
CA ALA A 84 1.07 26.47 -15.10
C ALA A 84 0.41 25.17 -14.63
N ASP A 85 0.52 24.10 -15.41
CA ASP A 85 -0.01 22.78 -15.04
C ASP A 85 0.75 22.20 -13.86
N LYS A 86 2.10 22.26 -13.87
CA LYS A 86 2.92 21.83 -12.71
C LYS A 86 2.50 22.53 -11.43
N LYS A 87 2.33 23.85 -11.49
CA LYS A 87 1.93 24.65 -10.32
C LYS A 87 0.51 24.32 -9.86
N ALA A 88 -0.42 24.06 -10.78
CA ALA A 88 -1.79 23.70 -10.45
C ALA A 88 -1.87 22.32 -9.78
N ALA A 89 -1.20 21.31 -10.34
CA ALA A 89 -1.11 19.98 -9.76
C ALA A 89 -0.37 19.99 -8.41
N GLN A 90 0.72 20.74 -8.29
CA GLN A 90 1.43 20.91 -7.03
C GLN A 90 0.53 21.52 -5.94
N ALA A 91 -0.30 22.52 -6.27
CA ALA A 91 -1.21 23.11 -5.29
C ALA A 91 -2.27 22.12 -4.79
N VAL A 92 -2.70 21.18 -5.64
CA VAL A 92 -3.59 20.07 -5.28
C VAL A 92 -2.86 19.11 -4.33
N LEU A 93 -1.64 18.70 -4.66
CA LEU A 93 -0.81 17.82 -3.82
C LEU A 93 -0.56 18.42 -2.44
N GLU A 94 -0.14 19.68 -2.40
CA GLU A 94 0.12 20.41 -1.17
C GLU A 94 -1.13 20.52 -0.31
N THR A 95 -2.30 20.75 -0.94
CA THR A 95 -3.57 20.80 -0.22
C THR A 95 -3.93 19.45 0.37
N PHE A 96 -3.73 18.36 -0.38
CA PHE A 96 -3.97 17.00 0.09
C PHE A 96 -3.08 16.66 1.28
N LEU A 97 -1.75 16.72 1.12
CA LEU A 97 -0.77 16.36 2.15
C LEU A 97 -0.88 17.21 3.41
N ASP A 98 -1.00 18.54 3.27
CA ASP A 98 -1.17 19.45 4.41
C ASP A 98 -2.45 19.16 5.20
N SER A 99 -3.51 18.74 4.51
CA SER A 99 -4.77 18.39 5.15
C SER A 99 -4.71 17.01 5.80
N ALA A 100 -4.07 16.03 5.16
CA ALA A 100 -3.87 14.69 5.71
C ALA A 100 -3.04 14.74 7.01
N ILE A 101 -1.88 15.40 6.99
CA ILE A 101 -1.02 15.60 8.16
C ILE A 101 -1.75 16.30 9.33
N LYS A 102 -2.67 17.22 9.02
CA LYS A 102 -3.43 17.97 10.04
C LYS A 102 -4.69 17.26 10.51
N GLY A 103 -5.04 16.12 9.92
CA GLY A 103 -6.32 15.45 10.18
C GLY A 103 -7.54 16.23 9.64
N ASP A 104 -7.37 17.13 8.66
CA ASP A 104 -8.45 17.91 8.06
C ASP A 104 -9.10 17.12 6.92
N ARG A 105 -9.94 16.15 7.31
CA ARG A 105 -10.63 15.24 6.40
C ARG A 105 -11.41 15.98 5.29
N GLU A 106 -12.22 16.97 5.65
CA GLU A 106 -13.09 17.67 4.69
C GLU A 106 -12.27 18.35 3.59
N LYS A 107 -11.17 19.01 3.98
CA LYS A 107 -10.29 19.68 3.03
C LYS A 107 -9.47 18.71 2.20
N MET A 108 -9.03 17.59 2.80
CA MET A 108 -8.34 16.52 2.07
C MET A 108 -9.25 15.95 0.96
N LEU A 109 -10.49 15.59 1.29
CA LEU A 109 -11.44 15.04 0.31
C LEU A 109 -11.88 16.06 -0.75
N SER A 110 -11.81 17.36 -0.46
CA SER A 110 -12.19 18.40 -1.43
C SER A 110 -11.32 18.48 -2.68
N VAL A 111 -10.15 17.85 -2.66
CA VAL A 111 -9.21 17.81 -3.80
C VAL A 111 -9.08 16.41 -4.41
N THR A 112 -10.03 15.53 -4.09
CA THR A 112 -10.08 14.14 -4.56
C THR A 112 -11.38 13.91 -5.32
N ASN A 113 -11.48 12.78 -6.03
CA ASN A 113 -12.74 12.29 -6.61
C ASN A 113 -13.54 11.38 -5.66
N PHE A 114 -13.17 11.33 -4.36
CA PHE A 114 -13.74 10.39 -3.38
C PHE A 114 -15.26 10.44 -3.28
N ASP A 115 -15.87 11.64 -3.25
CA ASP A 115 -17.33 11.77 -3.16
C ASP A 115 -18.06 11.09 -4.33
N ALA A 116 -17.51 11.18 -5.55
CA ALA A 116 -18.09 10.55 -6.73
C ALA A 116 -18.03 9.01 -6.65
N TYR A 117 -16.97 8.48 -6.03
CA TYR A 117 -16.79 7.05 -5.75
C TYR A 117 -17.76 6.59 -4.66
N THR A 118 -17.77 7.25 -3.50
CA THR A 118 -18.57 6.84 -2.34
C THR A 118 -20.06 6.97 -2.58
N GLU A 119 -20.54 8.04 -3.25
CA GLU A 119 -21.96 8.18 -3.58
C GLU A 119 -22.42 7.05 -4.51
N GLY A 120 -21.56 6.66 -5.45
CA GLY A 120 -21.76 5.54 -6.33
C GLY A 120 -21.83 4.18 -5.64
N MET A 121 -20.84 3.91 -4.78
CA MET A 121 -20.80 2.67 -4.01
C MET A 121 -22.02 2.55 -3.10
N LYS A 122 -22.35 3.59 -2.33
CA LYS A 122 -23.57 3.61 -1.48
C LYS A 122 -24.84 3.37 -2.28
N ARG A 123 -24.88 3.81 -3.55
CA ARG A 123 -26.05 3.69 -4.40
C ARG A 123 -26.22 2.29 -5.00
N PHE A 124 -25.13 1.63 -5.34
CA PHE A 124 -25.17 0.43 -6.17
C PHE A 124 -24.59 -0.82 -5.50
N LEU A 125 -23.68 -0.67 -4.55
CA LEU A 125 -23.06 -1.73 -3.76
C LEU A 125 -23.75 -1.91 -2.39
N GLU A 126 -23.26 -2.82 -1.57
CA GLU A 126 -23.79 -3.05 -0.21
C GLU A 126 -23.25 -1.96 0.75
N GLU A 127 -23.91 -1.72 1.89
CA GLU A 127 -23.47 -0.70 2.85
C GLU A 127 -22.05 -1.00 3.36
N ASP A 128 -21.71 -2.28 3.50
CA ASP A 128 -20.40 -2.75 3.96
C ASP A 128 -19.26 -2.29 3.02
N ASP A 129 -19.46 -2.27 1.70
CA ASP A 129 -18.45 -1.80 0.73
C ASP A 129 -18.22 -0.27 0.80
N ALA A 130 -19.16 0.48 1.39
CA ALA A 130 -19.03 1.92 1.59
C ALA A 130 -18.30 2.26 2.91
N ASP A 131 -18.29 1.33 3.86
CA ASP A 131 -17.54 1.44 5.11
C ASP A 131 -16.03 1.23 4.83
N ASP A 132 -15.66 0.32 3.92
CA ASP A 132 -14.27 0.10 3.48
C ASP A 132 -13.60 1.40 2.97
N MET A 133 -14.36 2.29 2.32
CA MET A 133 -13.85 3.58 1.86
C MET A 133 -13.66 4.59 2.98
N GLU A 134 -14.49 4.54 4.02
CA GLU A 134 -14.29 5.37 5.21
C GLU A 134 -13.05 4.88 5.98
N ASP A 135 -12.82 3.56 6.01
CA ASP A 135 -11.63 2.95 6.60
C ASP A 135 -10.36 3.32 5.81
N LEU A 136 -10.40 3.33 4.48
CA LEU A 136 -9.31 3.86 3.64
C LEU A 136 -8.97 5.31 4.00
N VAL A 137 -9.98 6.17 4.18
CA VAL A 137 -9.76 7.57 4.57
C VAL A 137 -9.17 7.66 5.97
N ALA A 138 -9.61 6.81 6.90
CA ALA A 138 -9.04 6.74 8.24
C ALA A 138 -7.56 6.33 8.19
N ALA A 139 -7.23 5.29 7.42
CA ALA A 139 -5.87 4.80 7.23
C ALA A 139 -4.95 5.90 6.66
N ILE A 140 -5.38 6.62 5.61
CA ILE A 140 -4.60 7.75 5.05
C ILE A 140 -4.34 8.83 6.11
N LEU A 141 -5.37 9.21 6.88
CA LEU A 141 -5.22 10.23 7.92
C LEU A 141 -4.31 9.77 9.05
N GLU A 142 -4.33 8.49 9.39
CA GLU A 142 -3.44 7.89 10.38
C GLU A 142 -2.00 7.86 9.87
N THR A 143 -1.75 7.28 8.71
CA THR A 143 -0.41 7.21 8.07
C THR A 143 0.22 8.59 7.97
N PHE A 144 -0.50 9.57 7.41
CA PHE A 144 0.06 10.92 7.25
C PHE A 144 0.09 11.72 8.55
N GLY A 145 -0.74 11.38 9.53
CA GLY A 145 -0.80 12.04 10.84
C GLY A 145 0.48 11.88 11.67
N HIS A 146 1.35 10.92 11.33
CA HIS A 146 2.65 10.73 11.98
C HIS A 146 3.74 11.68 11.47
N TYR A 147 3.56 12.32 10.32
CA TYR A 147 4.55 13.24 9.76
C TYR A 147 4.39 14.66 10.31
N ASP A 148 5.51 15.34 10.53
CA ASP A 148 5.59 16.75 10.92
C ASP A 148 5.54 17.71 9.73
N GLY A 149 5.80 17.21 8.52
CA GLY A 149 5.88 18.03 7.31
C GLY A 149 6.28 17.25 6.06
N PHE A 150 6.32 17.97 4.94
CA PHE A 150 6.73 17.43 3.64
C PHE A 150 7.44 18.49 2.77
N GLU A 151 8.19 18.02 1.78
CA GLU A 151 8.86 18.82 0.75
C GLU A 151 8.67 18.16 -0.62
N ILE A 152 8.20 18.91 -1.61
CA ILE A 152 8.11 18.42 -3.00
C ILE A 152 9.46 18.67 -3.69
N LEU A 153 10.13 17.57 -4.06
CA LEU A 153 11.49 17.60 -4.62
C LEU A 153 11.49 17.70 -6.13
N SER A 154 10.57 17.01 -6.80
CA SER A 154 10.58 16.85 -8.24
C SER A 154 9.16 16.70 -8.81
N CYS A 155 9.03 16.93 -10.12
CA CYS A 155 7.79 16.75 -10.86
C CYS A 155 8.11 16.33 -12.30
N ALA A 156 7.59 15.17 -12.69
CA ALA A 156 7.71 14.61 -14.03
C ALA A 156 6.32 14.30 -14.60
N ARG A 157 6.22 14.24 -15.93
CA ARG A 157 5.04 13.67 -16.59
C ARG A 157 5.23 12.18 -16.71
N ASP A 158 4.21 11.42 -16.35
CA ASP A 158 4.17 9.99 -16.58
C ASP A 158 3.20 9.66 -17.72
N GLU A 159 3.76 9.62 -18.93
CA GLU A 159 2.99 9.33 -20.14
C GLU A 159 2.72 7.83 -20.29
N ASP A 160 3.60 6.99 -19.74
CA ASP A 160 3.50 5.54 -19.86
C ASP A 160 2.39 5.01 -18.95
N GLU A 161 2.39 5.39 -17.67
CA GLU A 161 1.35 5.04 -16.71
C GLU A 161 -0.01 5.60 -17.14
N ARG A 162 -0.05 6.87 -17.58
CA ARG A 162 -1.28 7.48 -18.14
C ARG A 162 -1.84 6.68 -19.31
N LYS A 163 -0.97 6.24 -20.22
CA LYS A 163 -1.38 5.48 -21.40
C LYS A 163 -1.86 4.09 -21.01
N GLU A 164 -1.16 3.40 -20.12
CA GLU A 164 -1.53 2.08 -19.61
C GLU A 164 -2.91 2.13 -18.93
N TYR A 165 -3.12 3.09 -18.02
CA TYR A 165 -4.42 3.32 -17.40
C TYR A 165 -5.51 3.59 -18.44
N ASN A 166 -5.25 4.48 -19.41
CA ASN A 166 -6.23 4.81 -20.44
C ASN A 166 -6.59 3.62 -21.34
N GLU A 167 -5.62 2.77 -21.69
CA GLU A 167 -5.86 1.53 -22.43
C GLU A 167 -6.69 0.54 -21.61
N TYR A 168 -6.38 0.42 -20.31
CA TYR A 168 -7.11 -0.40 -19.37
C TYR A 168 -8.58 0.03 -19.25
N ILE A 169 -8.83 1.32 -18.99
CA ILE A 169 -10.18 1.88 -18.86
C ILE A 169 -10.96 1.74 -20.16
N GLN A 170 -10.35 2.02 -21.32
CA GLN A 170 -11.01 1.86 -22.60
C GLN A 170 -11.43 0.42 -22.88
N ARG A 171 -10.59 -0.56 -22.52
CA ARG A 171 -10.94 -1.98 -22.63
C ARG A 171 -12.16 -2.30 -21.77
N ASN A 172 -12.14 -1.94 -20.49
CA ASN A 172 -13.24 -2.23 -19.57
C ASN A 172 -14.54 -1.53 -19.98
N ILE A 173 -14.48 -0.26 -20.40
CA ILE A 173 -15.66 0.46 -20.91
C ILE A 173 -16.26 -0.23 -22.13
N THR A 174 -15.42 -0.74 -23.03
CA THR A 174 -15.86 -1.48 -24.22
C THR A 174 -16.55 -2.79 -23.81
N ASP A 175 -15.97 -3.53 -22.88
CA ASP A 175 -16.55 -4.78 -22.37
C ASP A 175 -17.91 -4.52 -21.69
N LEU A 176 -18.02 -3.45 -20.89
CA LEU A 176 -19.29 -3.04 -20.28
C LEU A 176 -20.35 -2.59 -21.31
N ASP A 177 -19.93 -1.93 -22.39
CA ASP A 177 -20.81 -1.55 -23.50
C ASP A 177 -21.37 -2.78 -24.23
N ASP A 178 -20.53 -3.77 -24.47
CA ASP A 178 -20.93 -5.05 -25.06
C ASP A 178 -21.89 -5.79 -24.12
N GLU A 179 -21.64 -5.80 -22.82
CA GLU A 179 -22.56 -6.39 -21.84
C GLU A 179 -23.94 -5.73 -21.84
N ILE A 180 -24.02 -4.39 -21.81
CA ILE A 180 -25.32 -3.68 -21.93
C ILE A 180 -26.02 -4.06 -23.23
N ALA A 181 -25.29 -4.17 -24.34
CA ALA A 181 -25.86 -4.47 -25.65
C ALA A 181 -26.42 -5.90 -25.72
N GLU A 182 -25.84 -6.83 -24.97
CA GLU A 182 -26.27 -8.22 -24.87
C GLU A 182 -27.37 -8.45 -23.82
N MET A 183 -27.61 -7.49 -22.91
CA MET A 183 -28.67 -7.58 -21.91
C MET A 183 -30.07 -7.68 -22.54
N ASP A 184 -30.88 -8.58 -21.98
CA ASP A 184 -32.31 -8.64 -22.31
C ASP A 184 -33.03 -7.43 -21.72
N THR A 185 -33.48 -6.51 -22.59
CA THR A 185 -34.26 -5.33 -22.18
C THR A 185 -35.58 -5.65 -21.47
N SER A 186 -36.01 -6.91 -21.46
CA SER A 186 -37.16 -7.39 -20.67
C SER A 186 -36.79 -7.87 -19.26
N ASP A 187 -35.50 -7.91 -18.93
CA ASP A 187 -35.02 -8.19 -17.58
C ASP A 187 -35.46 -7.05 -16.63
N PRO A 188 -36.12 -7.37 -15.49
CA PRO A 188 -36.51 -6.35 -14.51
C PRO A 188 -35.32 -5.54 -13.96
N ASP A 189 -34.10 -6.06 -13.99
CA ASP A 189 -32.89 -5.42 -13.48
C ASP A 189 -32.21 -4.52 -14.55
N TYR A 190 -32.70 -4.50 -15.81
CA TYR A 190 -32.04 -3.82 -16.95
C TYR A 190 -31.72 -2.33 -16.69
N GLU A 191 -32.69 -1.57 -16.19
CA GLU A 191 -32.50 -0.13 -15.96
C GLU A 191 -31.54 0.15 -14.78
N GLU A 192 -31.48 -0.74 -13.79
CA GLU A 192 -30.55 -0.61 -12.66
C GLU A 192 -29.12 -0.92 -13.10
N SER A 193 -28.88 -2.03 -13.81
CA SER A 193 -27.57 -2.38 -14.35
C SER A 193 -27.06 -1.33 -15.33
N LYS A 194 -27.95 -0.80 -16.19
CA LYS A 194 -27.59 0.29 -17.09
C LYS A 194 -27.19 1.55 -16.32
N ALA A 195 -27.97 1.94 -15.31
CA ALA A 195 -27.65 3.11 -14.49
C ALA A 195 -26.30 2.94 -13.74
N PHE A 196 -25.99 1.72 -13.31
CA PHE A 196 -24.71 1.41 -12.69
C PHE A 196 -23.55 1.52 -13.66
N ILE A 197 -23.65 0.94 -14.86
CA ILE A 197 -22.59 1.02 -15.86
C ILE A 197 -22.36 2.46 -16.33
N GLU A 198 -23.42 3.25 -16.49
CA GLU A 198 -23.29 4.69 -16.78
C GLU A 198 -22.60 5.45 -15.63
N TRP A 199 -22.83 5.04 -14.38
CA TRP A 199 -22.09 5.57 -13.24
C TRP A 199 -20.60 5.18 -13.29
N ILE A 200 -20.26 3.91 -13.55
CA ILE A 200 -18.87 3.45 -13.72
C ILE A 200 -18.16 4.32 -14.76
N LYS A 201 -18.78 4.54 -15.93
CA LYS A 201 -18.21 5.38 -17.00
C LYS A 201 -18.05 6.85 -16.62
N THR A 202 -18.77 7.31 -15.61
CA THR A 202 -18.66 8.68 -15.09
C THR A 202 -17.47 8.80 -14.13
N VAL A 203 -17.20 7.74 -13.37
CA VAL A 203 -16.13 7.68 -12.37
C VAL A 203 -14.79 7.30 -13.00
N PHE A 204 -14.80 6.28 -13.84
CA PHE A 204 -13.63 5.73 -14.55
C PHE A 204 -13.50 6.37 -15.92
N VAL A 205 -12.82 7.51 -15.97
CA VAL A 205 -12.62 8.28 -17.20
C VAL A 205 -11.16 8.34 -17.58
N PRO A 206 -10.83 8.35 -18.88
CA PRO A 206 -9.44 8.48 -19.30
C PRO A 206 -8.80 9.77 -18.78
N TYR A 207 -7.57 9.66 -18.29
CA TYR A 207 -6.76 10.79 -17.84
C TYR A 207 -6.27 11.63 -19.02
N GLU A 208 -6.47 12.94 -18.91
CA GLU A 208 -5.99 13.92 -19.88
C GLU A 208 -4.48 14.09 -19.81
N ASP A 209 -3.94 14.11 -18.59
CA ASP A 209 -2.53 14.27 -18.27
C ASP A 209 -2.26 13.63 -16.89
N MET A 210 -1.00 13.33 -16.60
CA MET A 210 -0.58 12.72 -15.33
C MET A 210 0.80 13.23 -14.94
N LEU A 211 0.94 13.63 -13.69
CA LEU A 211 2.21 14.08 -13.13
C LEU A 211 2.56 13.24 -11.91
N VAL A 212 3.82 12.85 -11.83
CA VAL A 212 4.41 12.16 -10.68
C VAL A 212 5.30 13.14 -9.95
N PHE A 213 5.10 13.24 -8.65
CA PHE A 213 5.86 14.10 -7.75
C PHE A 213 6.70 13.26 -6.80
N THR A 214 8.00 13.52 -6.74
CA THR A 214 8.81 13.01 -5.64
C THR A 214 8.58 13.89 -4.41
N VAL A 215 8.06 13.31 -3.34
CA VAL A 215 7.75 13.98 -2.08
C VAL A 215 8.62 13.41 -0.99
N ARG A 216 9.27 14.28 -0.22
CA ARG A 216 9.92 13.89 1.03
C ARG A 216 9.02 14.20 2.20
N THR A 217 8.63 13.21 3.00
CA THR A 217 7.95 13.40 4.28
C THR A 217 8.96 13.41 5.42
N THR A 218 8.62 14.01 6.56
CA THR A 218 9.51 14.07 7.73
C THR A 218 8.74 13.74 9.00
N ALA A 219 9.27 12.85 9.84
CA ALA A 219 8.77 12.53 11.18
C ALA A 219 9.93 12.60 12.18
N GLY A 220 9.98 13.66 12.99
CA GLY A 220 11.11 13.92 13.89
C GLY A 220 12.44 14.09 13.15
N ASP A 221 13.37 13.15 13.35
CA ASP A 221 14.69 13.12 12.70
C ASP A 221 14.72 12.19 11.47
N GLU A 222 13.63 11.50 11.16
CA GLU A 222 13.48 10.57 10.04
C GLU A 222 12.82 11.26 8.84
N ALA A 223 13.22 10.85 7.64
CA ALA A 223 12.70 11.38 6.40
C ALA A 223 12.67 10.29 5.33
N ASP A 224 11.52 10.17 4.68
CA ASP A 224 11.24 9.20 3.64
C ASP A 224 10.90 9.92 2.33
N GLU A 225 11.26 9.33 1.19
CA GLU A 225 11.01 9.88 -0.13
C GLU A 225 10.15 8.91 -0.94
N ASP A 226 9.03 9.41 -1.45
CA ASP A 226 8.04 8.64 -2.20
C ASP A 226 7.59 9.36 -3.46
N GLU A 227 6.98 8.62 -4.38
CA GLU A 227 6.40 9.14 -5.61
C GLU A 227 4.87 9.16 -5.52
N ILE A 228 4.28 10.33 -5.79
CA ILE A 228 2.83 10.53 -5.73
C ILE A 228 2.32 11.02 -7.08
N SER A 229 1.39 10.26 -7.65
CA SER A 229 0.73 10.57 -8.92
C SER A 229 -0.48 11.49 -8.73
N ILE A 230 -0.63 12.48 -9.61
CA ILE A 230 -1.81 13.33 -9.74
C ILE A 230 -2.28 13.30 -11.18
N ALA A 231 -3.57 13.05 -11.37
CA ALA A 231 -4.20 12.97 -12.67
C ALA A 231 -4.97 14.26 -13.00
N LYS A 232 -5.10 14.52 -14.31
CA LYS A 232 -5.97 15.56 -14.84
C LYS A 232 -7.22 14.94 -15.44
N ILE A 233 -8.38 15.30 -14.89
CA ILE A 233 -9.69 14.78 -15.27
C ILE A 233 -10.65 15.94 -15.51
N GLY A 234 -11.29 15.98 -16.69
CA GLY A 234 -12.26 17.03 -17.01
C GLY A 234 -11.64 18.44 -17.00
N GLY A 235 -10.35 18.55 -17.28
CA GLY A 235 -9.57 19.79 -17.22
C GLY A 235 -9.07 20.20 -15.83
N GLU A 236 -9.40 19.47 -14.77
CA GLU A 236 -9.01 19.75 -13.39
C GLU A 236 -7.97 18.74 -12.88
N TRP A 237 -7.00 19.20 -12.10
CA TRP A 237 -6.04 18.33 -11.42
C TRP A 237 -6.67 17.82 -10.14
N ILE A 238 -6.62 16.50 -9.91
CA ILE A 238 -7.21 15.85 -8.75
C ILE A 238 -6.29 14.76 -8.20
N MET A 239 -6.38 14.51 -6.90
CA MET A 239 -5.85 13.29 -6.31
C MET A 239 -6.87 12.17 -6.53
N ASP A 240 -6.59 11.29 -7.48
CA ASP A 240 -7.50 10.19 -7.79
C ASP A 240 -7.42 9.11 -6.70
N VAL A 241 -8.57 8.68 -6.19
CA VAL A 241 -8.65 7.60 -5.19
C VAL A 241 -8.07 6.28 -5.70
N ASN A 242 -8.01 6.06 -7.02
CA ASN A 242 -7.33 4.88 -7.58
C ASN A 242 -5.82 4.83 -7.24
N PHE A 243 -5.21 5.97 -6.90
CA PHE A 243 -3.82 6.04 -6.40
C PHE A 243 -3.74 6.05 -4.88
N MET A 244 -4.87 6.12 -4.18
CA MET A 244 -4.89 6.09 -2.72
C MET A 244 -4.71 4.68 -2.17
N ASP A 245 -5.10 3.64 -2.92
CA ASP A 245 -4.74 2.27 -2.58
C ASP A 245 -3.22 2.04 -2.69
N THR A 246 -2.52 2.76 -3.59
CA THR A 246 -1.06 2.79 -3.59
C THR A 246 -0.52 3.49 -2.35
N MET A 247 -1.26 4.45 -1.77
CA MET A 247 -0.95 5.10 -0.49
C MET A 247 -1.34 4.27 0.75
N ALA A 248 -2.31 3.35 0.63
CA ALA A 248 -2.75 2.43 1.68
C ALA A 248 -2.05 1.05 1.62
N GLY A 249 -1.54 0.65 0.45
CA GLY A 249 -0.61 -0.46 0.27
C GLY A 249 0.70 -0.24 1.06
N TYR A 250 1.00 1.00 1.44
CA TYR A 250 2.02 1.30 2.45
C TYR A 250 1.71 0.71 3.83
N VAL A 251 0.47 0.36 4.15
CA VAL A 251 0.10 -0.31 5.40
C VAL A 251 0.35 -1.82 5.26
N GLU A 252 -0.15 -2.48 4.21
CA GLU A 252 -0.07 -3.93 4.03
C GLU A 252 1.32 -4.44 3.57
N GLU A 253 2.03 -3.70 2.70
CA GLU A 253 3.43 -3.99 2.37
C GLU A 253 4.36 -3.72 3.55
N SER A 254 4.04 -2.77 4.44
CA SER A 254 4.89 -2.51 5.62
C SER A 254 4.89 -3.69 6.58
N GLU A 255 3.76 -4.36 6.81
CA GLU A 255 3.66 -5.50 7.71
C GLU A 255 4.37 -6.73 7.12
N SER A 256 4.19 -7.00 5.83
CA SER A 256 4.88 -8.11 5.13
C SER A 256 6.39 -7.89 5.05
N VAL A 257 6.83 -6.66 4.77
CA VAL A 257 8.26 -6.28 4.80
C VAL A 257 8.80 -6.34 6.22
N ALA A 258 8.06 -5.87 7.22
CA ALA A 258 8.45 -5.95 8.63
C ALA A 258 8.59 -7.41 9.08
N ALA A 259 7.64 -8.28 8.72
CA ALA A 259 7.69 -9.71 8.98
C ALA A 259 8.91 -10.35 8.30
N ALA A 260 9.21 -10.01 7.04
CA ALA A 260 10.38 -10.52 6.33
C ALA A 260 11.72 -10.04 6.92
N VAL A 261 11.82 -8.75 7.28
CA VAL A 261 12.98 -8.16 7.96
C VAL A 261 13.18 -8.82 9.33
N THR A 262 12.08 -9.08 10.05
CA THR A 262 12.08 -9.76 11.33
C THR A 262 12.54 -11.21 11.20
N ALA A 263 12.03 -11.98 10.22
CA ALA A 263 12.45 -13.35 9.95
C ALA A 263 13.96 -13.42 9.65
N LYS A 264 14.48 -12.48 8.85
CA LYS A 264 15.92 -12.37 8.57
C LYS A 264 16.75 -11.99 9.79
N SER A 265 16.24 -11.08 10.62
CA SER A 265 16.91 -10.64 11.85
C SER A 265 16.99 -11.78 12.86
N LEU A 266 15.91 -12.54 13.04
CA LEU A 266 15.89 -13.74 13.88
C LEU A 266 16.80 -14.83 13.33
N TYR A 267 16.82 -15.07 12.02
CA TYR A 267 17.76 -16.00 11.40
C TYR A 267 19.23 -15.66 11.79
N ASN A 268 19.58 -14.37 11.77
CA ASN A 268 20.91 -13.91 12.19
C ASN A 268 21.13 -14.02 13.70
N ALA A 269 20.13 -13.68 14.52
CA ALA A 269 20.18 -13.79 15.97
C ALA A 269 20.35 -15.25 16.43
N ILE A 270 19.61 -16.19 15.80
CA ILE A 270 19.73 -17.63 16.03
C ILE A 270 21.13 -18.11 15.66
N ASN A 271 21.64 -17.78 14.47
CA ASN A 271 22.99 -18.17 14.06
C ASN A 271 24.07 -17.61 14.99
N THR A 272 23.94 -16.35 15.42
CA THR A 272 24.87 -15.74 16.39
C THR A 272 24.80 -16.46 17.74
N SER A 273 23.60 -16.78 18.21
CA SER A 273 23.38 -17.53 19.45
C SER A 273 23.97 -18.94 19.39
N LEU A 274 23.84 -19.63 18.25
CA LEU A 274 24.44 -20.95 18.05
C LEU A 274 25.97 -20.90 18.12
N VAL A 275 26.58 -19.87 17.51
CA VAL A 275 28.05 -19.66 17.60
C VAL A 275 28.50 -19.41 19.03
N ASP A 276 27.77 -18.58 19.80
CA ASP A 276 28.11 -18.33 21.19
C ASP A 276 27.98 -19.58 22.07
N ILE A 277 26.90 -20.36 21.87
CA ILE A 277 26.68 -21.62 22.59
C ILE A 277 27.83 -22.59 22.30
N ASP A 278 28.26 -22.70 21.05
CA ASP A 278 29.38 -23.57 20.66
C ASP A 278 30.70 -23.09 21.29
N ALA A 279 30.98 -21.79 21.23
CA ALA A 279 32.18 -21.20 21.80
C ALA A 279 32.26 -21.38 23.33
N GLU A 280 31.14 -21.23 24.03
CA GLU A 280 31.04 -21.39 25.49
C GLU A 280 31.13 -22.86 25.92
N ASN A 281 30.79 -23.81 25.04
CA ASN A 281 30.71 -25.24 25.36
C ASN A 281 31.73 -26.12 24.60
N ALA A 282 32.70 -25.51 23.91
CA ALA A 282 33.69 -26.14 23.03
C ALA A 282 34.49 -27.32 23.63
N THR A 283 34.41 -27.56 24.93
CA THR A 283 35.17 -28.58 25.65
C THR A 283 34.36 -29.77 26.19
N GLU A 284 33.03 -29.70 26.33
CA GLU A 284 32.32 -30.72 27.13
C GLU A 284 31.05 -31.35 26.56
N ASN A 285 30.42 -30.87 25.50
CA ASN A 285 29.38 -31.59 24.78
C ASN A 285 29.18 -30.98 23.40
N ASP A 286 28.77 -31.78 22.43
CA ASP A 286 28.32 -31.26 21.13
C ASP A 286 26.90 -30.72 21.30
N VAL A 287 26.78 -29.57 21.97
CA VAL A 287 25.50 -28.93 22.33
C VAL A 287 24.70 -28.62 21.07
N LEU A 288 25.37 -28.30 19.96
CA LEU A 288 24.74 -28.06 18.67
C LEU A 288 23.97 -29.30 18.15
N LYS A 289 24.44 -30.52 18.42
CA LYS A 289 23.67 -31.73 18.08
C LYS A 289 22.36 -31.87 18.86
N LEU A 290 22.28 -31.31 20.06
CA LEU A 290 21.05 -31.31 20.85
C LEU A 290 20.00 -30.38 20.24
N LEU A 291 20.46 -29.37 19.49
CA LEU A 291 19.65 -28.40 18.79
C LEU A 291 19.30 -28.82 17.35
N GLU A 292 19.75 -29.97 16.84
CA GLU A 292 19.38 -30.41 15.50
C GLU A 292 17.87 -30.61 15.32
N GLY A 293 17.37 -30.19 14.16
CA GLY A 293 15.99 -30.33 13.73
C GLY A 293 15.21 -29.02 13.75
N GLU A 294 13.89 -29.17 13.69
CA GLU A 294 12.95 -28.05 13.67
C GLU A 294 12.52 -27.70 15.09
N HIS A 295 12.35 -26.40 15.32
CA HIS A 295 11.88 -25.82 16.57
C HIS A 295 10.78 -24.81 16.24
N GLN A 296 9.77 -24.76 17.10
CA GLN A 296 8.69 -23.80 17.01
C GLN A 296 8.41 -23.25 18.40
N PHE A 297 8.28 -21.93 18.49
CA PHE A 297 8.04 -21.16 19.70
C PHE A 297 6.91 -20.16 19.46
N THR A 298 6.22 -19.75 20.51
CA THR A 298 5.28 -18.61 20.52
C THR A 298 5.87 -17.46 21.34
N GLY A 299 5.26 -16.27 21.35
CA GLY A 299 5.70 -15.16 22.22
C GLY A 299 5.86 -15.58 23.69
N ASP A 300 4.86 -16.31 24.21
CA ASP A 300 4.85 -16.87 25.57
C ASP A 300 6.04 -17.80 25.89
N ASP A 301 6.68 -18.41 24.87
CA ASP A 301 7.84 -19.27 25.08
C ASP A 301 9.10 -18.50 25.50
N PHE A 302 9.08 -17.17 25.34
CA PHE A 302 10.15 -16.25 25.69
C PHE A 302 9.94 -15.54 27.04
N ASP A 303 8.81 -15.79 27.70
CA ASP A 303 8.55 -15.31 29.05
C ASP A 303 9.37 -16.10 30.10
N ASP A 304 10.02 -15.36 31.01
CA ASP A 304 10.79 -15.93 32.13
C ASP A 304 11.88 -16.95 31.72
N VAL A 305 12.43 -16.84 30.50
CA VAL A 305 13.47 -17.75 30.00
C VAL A 305 14.70 -17.73 30.89
N LYS A 306 15.18 -18.92 31.25
CA LYS A 306 16.30 -19.07 32.18
C LYS A 306 17.62 -19.12 31.46
N GLN A 307 18.58 -18.35 31.96
CA GLN A 307 19.97 -18.49 31.55
C GLN A 307 20.50 -19.88 31.96
N VAL A 308 20.97 -20.65 30.98
CA VAL A 308 21.62 -21.95 31.18
C VAL A 308 23.02 -21.90 30.56
N ASP A 309 24.05 -21.77 31.40
CA ASP A 309 25.43 -21.57 30.93
C ASP A 309 26.07 -22.84 30.34
N GLN A 310 25.61 -24.03 30.75
CA GLN A 310 26.20 -25.31 30.34
C GLN A 310 25.13 -26.38 30.06
N PRO A 311 24.53 -26.37 28.88
CA PRO A 311 23.47 -27.30 28.52
C PRO A 311 23.98 -28.74 28.44
N LYS A 312 23.22 -29.69 29.00
CA LYS A 312 23.51 -31.13 28.93
C LYS A 312 22.37 -31.95 28.36
N THR A 313 21.14 -31.42 28.40
CA THR A 313 19.98 -32.03 27.75
C THR A 313 19.48 -31.18 26.59
N LYS A 314 18.61 -31.76 25.76
CA LYS A 314 17.97 -31.03 24.65
C LYS A 314 17.17 -29.84 25.16
N GLU A 315 16.44 -30.02 26.25
CA GLU A 315 15.61 -28.99 26.88
C GLU A 315 16.48 -27.84 27.42
N GLU A 316 17.60 -28.16 28.08
CA GLU A 316 18.56 -27.16 28.55
C GLU A 316 19.22 -26.40 27.39
N ALA A 317 19.48 -27.07 26.26
CA ALA A 317 20.06 -26.45 25.08
C ALA A 317 19.06 -25.50 24.41
N VAL A 318 17.79 -25.90 24.34
CA VAL A 318 16.70 -25.06 23.84
C VAL A 318 16.49 -23.84 24.74
N GLU A 319 16.51 -23.99 26.07
CA GLU A 319 16.44 -22.86 27.00
C GLU A 319 17.62 -21.89 26.85
N ALA A 320 18.84 -22.41 26.72
CA ALA A 320 20.02 -21.58 26.46
C ALA A 320 19.92 -20.82 25.14
N LEU A 321 19.38 -21.46 24.10
CA LEU A 321 19.14 -20.83 22.81
C LEU A 321 18.06 -19.75 22.89
N LYS A 322 16.91 -20.04 23.51
CA LYS A 322 15.85 -19.05 23.76
C LYS A 322 16.40 -17.82 24.50
N TYR A 323 17.18 -18.04 25.56
CA TYR A 323 17.74 -16.96 26.36
C TYR A 323 18.64 -16.05 25.51
N LYS A 324 19.52 -16.64 24.70
CA LYS A 324 20.41 -15.86 23.83
C LYS A 324 19.65 -15.16 22.72
N ILE A 325 18.63 -15.78 22.13
CA ILE A 325 17.76 -15.13 21.13
C ILE A 325 17.12 -13.89 21.75
N THR A 326 16.52 -13.97 22.94
CA THR A 326 15.92 -12.81 23.64
C THR A 326 16.95 -11.72 23.95
N VAL A 327 18.21 -12.09 24.24
CA VAL A 327 19.28 -11.11 24.46
C VAL A 327 19.68 -10.39 23.16
N TYR A 328 19.68 -11.10 22.02
CA TYR A 328 20.04 -10.55 20.72
C TYR A 328 18.88 -9.85 20.00
N PHE A 329 17.64 -10.23 20.31
CA PHE A 329 16.41 -9.72 19.74
C PHE A 329 15.39 -9.55 20.86
N SER A 330 15.42 -8.39 21.51
CA SER A 330 14.57 -8.08 22.68
C SER A 330 13.08 -8.13 22.36
N ASP A 331 12.74 -7.88 21.11
CA ASP A 331 11.37 -7.72 20.63
C ASP A 331 10.77 -9.09 20.22
N VAL A 332 11.49 -10.20 20.51
CA VAL A 332 11.02 -11.57 20.23
C VAL A 332 9.74 -11.92 20.99
N THR A 333 9.45 -11.25 22.10
CA THR A 333 8.23 -11.44 22.89
C THR A 333 6.99 -10.85 22.22
N GLU A 334 7.18 -9.98 21.24
CA GLU A 334 6.10 -9.38 20.45
C GLU A 334 5.71 -10.26 19.25
N LEU A 335 6.39 -11.39 19.04
CA LEU A 335 6.05 -12.36 18.01
C LEU A 335 4.87 -13.23 18.45
N THR A 336 3.92 -13.44 17.55
CA THR A 336 2.87 -14.43 17.72
C THR A 336 3.46 -15.83 17.63
N GLU A 337 4.27 -16.07 16.59
CA GLU A 337 4.88 -17.38 16.32
C GLU A 337 6.27 -17.27 15.69
N LEU A 338 7.14 -18.25 15.97
CA LEU A 338 8.47 -18.41 15.38
C LEU A 338 8.71 -19.89 15.10
N LYS A 339 9.17 -20.22 13.90
CA LYS A 339 9.62 -21.57 13.52
C LYS A 339 10.98 -21.51 12.85
N PHE A 340 11.89 -22.41 13.17
CA PHE A 340 13.20 -22.47 12.53
C PHE A 340 13.78 -23.88 12.46
N ALA A 341 14.71 -24.10 11.54
CA ALA A 341 15.47 -25.34 11.40
C ALA A 341 16.94 -25.11 11.73
N VAL A 342 17.53 -26.04 12.51
CA VAL A 342 18.98 -26.10 12.74
C VAL A 342 19.53 -27.39 12.14
N LYS A 343 20.57 -27.25 11.34
CA LYS A 343 21.28 -28.36 10.69
C LYS A 343 22.77 -28.07 10.63
N ASP A 344 23.57 -29.07 10.96
CA ASP A 344 25.03 -28.97 10.96
C ASP A 344 25.55 -27.76 11.77
N GLY A 345 24.85 -27.44 12.87
CA GLY A 345 25.21 -26.33 13.77
C GLY A 345 24.82 -24.94 13.29
N CYS A 346 24.08 -24.81 12.18
CA CYS A 346 23.63 -23.54 11.63
C CYS A 346 22.10 -23.52 11.51
N CYS A 347 21.49 -22.35 11.65
CA CYS A 347 20.11 -22.15 11.25
C CYS A 347 20.03 -22.16 9.72
N THR A 348 19.13 -22.96 9.16
CA THR A 348 18.96 -23.09 7.70
C THR A 348 17.69 -22.44 7.18
N ALA A 349 16.68 -22.28 8.04
CA ALA A 349 15.39 -21.69 7.71
C ALA A 349 14.78 -21.08 8.96
N THR A 350 14.05 -19.99 8.82
CA THR A 350 13.28 -19.30 9.86
C THR A 350 11.98 -18.82 9.25
N ALA A 351 10.88 -18.88 9.99
CA ALA A 351 9.61 -18.28 9.66
C ALA A 351 9.01 -17.64 10.90
N VAL A 352 8.26 -16.57 10.73
CA VAL A 352 7.63 -15.80 11.80
C VAL A 352 6.17 -15.54 11.48
N GLY A 353 5.35 -15.47 12.52
CA GLY A 353 4.04 -14.83 12.50
C GLY A 353 4.14 -13.54 13.30
N PHE A 354 3.80 -12.43 12.66
CA PHE A 354 3.74 -11.10 13.26
C PHE A 354 2.28 -10.68 13.40
N GLU A 355 1.88 -10.17 14.56
CA GLU A 355 0.52 -9.67 14.79
C GLU A 355 0.39 -8.32 14.07
N GLY A 356 -0.32 -8.31 12.94
CA GLY A 356 -0.77 -7.10 12.27
C GLY A 356 -2.04 -6.54 12.91
N GLU A 357 -2.54 -5.42 12.39
CA GLU A 357 -3.74 -4.77 12.96
C GLU A 357 -5.01 -5.63 12.86
N ASP A 358 -5.17 -6.35 11.73
CA ASP A 358 -6.35 -7.17 11.45
C ASP A 358 -6.08 -8.68 11.40
N ASP A 359 -4.86 -9.09 11.04
CA ASP A 359 -4.49 -10.49 10.90
C ASP A 359 -3.01 -10.77 11.22
N THR A 360 -2.66 -12.05 11.39
CA THR A 360 -1.25 -12.45 11.55
C THR A 360 -0.59 -12.58 10.19
N VAL A 361 0.47 -11.81 9.95
CA VAL A 361 1.27 -11.86 8.72
C VAL A 361 2.42 -12.83 8.89
N TYR A 362 2.60 -13.74 7.93
CA TYR A 362 3.65 -14.75 7.98
C TYR A 362 4.73 -14.52 6.93
N ALA A 363 6.00 -14.63 7.35
CA ALA A 363 7.16 -14.48 6.47
C ALA A 363 8.25 -15.51 6.77
N GLY A 364 9.04 -15.87 5.76
CA GLY A 364 10.10 -16.88 5.82
C GLY A 364 11.46 -16.37 5.35
N TYR A 365 12.55 -16.95 5.85
CA TYR A 365 13.92 -16.67 5.44
C TYR A 365 14.83 -17.90 5.58
N PRO A 366 15.68 -18.24 4.59
CA PRO A 366 15.81 -17.59 3.29
C PRO A 366 14.66 -18.00 2.35
N ALA A 367 13.88 -17.04 1.86
CA ALA A 367 12.86 -17.29 0.84
C ALA A 367 13.38 -16.80 -0.54
N ASP A 368 13.12 -17.58 -1.59
CA ASP A 368 13.27 -17.10 -2.97
C ASP A 368 12.19 -16.02 -3.18
N SER A 369 12.63 -14.81 -3.54
CA SER A 369 12.02 -13.53 -3.20
C SER A 369 10.83 -13.09 -4.08
N ASP A 370 9.85 -13.95 -4.34
CA ASP A 370 8.77 -13.65 -5.29
C ASP A 370 7.35 -13.70 -4.68
N SER A 371 7.18 -13.87 -3.35
CA SER A 371 5.87 -13.72 -2.71
C SER A 371 5.70 -12.29 -2.20
N GLU A 372 5.21 -11.41 -3.07
CA GLU A 372 4.82 -10.02 -2.72
C GLU A 372 3.64 -10.03 -1.72
N GLU A 373 2.82 -11.08 -1.74
CA GLU A 373 1.79 -11.37 -0.73
C GLU A 373 2.38 -12.30 0.35
N GLY A 374 2.27 -11.95 1.63
CA GLY A 374 2.69 -12.79 2.75
C GLY A 374 2.13 -14.23 2.69
N PHE A 375 2.69 -15.14 3.48
CA PHE A 375 2.24 -16.54 3.45
C PHE A 375 0.93 -16.74 4.22
N ALA A 376 0.08 -17.67 3.79
CA ALA A 376 -1.19 -17.94 4.47
C ALA A 376 -1.03 -18.64 5.84
N SER A 377 0.17 -19.14 6.15
CA SER A 377 0.47 -19.74 7.45
C SER A 377 1.98 -19.81 7.73
N LEU A 378 2.33 -19.96 9.01
CA LEU A 378 3.70 -20.20 9.46
C LEU A 378 4.33 -21.43 8.80
N ASP A 379 3.56 -22.51 8.62
CA ASP A 379 4.05 -23.74 8.01
C ASP A 379 4.39 -23.54 6.53
N GLU A 380 3.58 -22.77 5.81
CA GLU A 380 3.84 -22.44 4.41
C GLU A 380 5.07 -21.55 4.26
N ALA A 381 5.17 -20.50 5.07
CA ALA A 381 6.36 -19.64 5.14
C ALA A 381 7.64 -20.43 5.44
N PHE A 382 7.54 -21.40 6.35
CA PHE A 382 8.67 -22.22 6.76
C PHE A 382 9.10 -23.24 5.71
N GLU A 383 8.14 -23.86 5.00
CA GLU A 383 8.47 -24.77 3.90
C GLU A 383 9.04 -24.01 2.69
N ALA A 384 8.62 -22.77 2.45
CA ALA A 384 9.23 -21.90 1.44
C ALA A 384 10.67 -21.50 1.80
N ALA A 385 10.99 -21.41 3.09
CA ALA A 385 12.31 -21.03 3.59
C ALA A 385 13.35 -22.18 3.63
N LYS A 386 12.94 -23.43 3.39
CA LYS A 386 13.77 -24.64 3.51
C LYS A 386 14.45 -25.04 2.21
#